data_AF-A0A953M871-F1
#
_entry.id   AF-A0A953M871-F1
#
_cell.length_a   1.000
_cell.length_b   1.000
_cell.length_c   1.000
_cell.angle_alpha   90.00
_cell.angle_beta   90.00
_cell.angle_gamma   90.00
#
_symmetry.space_group_name_H-M   'P 1'
#
loop_
_entity.id
_entity.type
_entity.pdbx_description
1 polymer ?
#
loop_
_entity_poly.entity_id
_entity_poly.type
_entity_poly.pdbx_seq_one_letter_code
_entity_poly.pdbx_strand_id
1 'polypeptide(L)'
;DVDTDDRWAVLARYQANISEPIVPGIEMIDADGDADFDLDDVLLIGLPCAADLAPPYGVLDLADINAFIAAFTAQDLLADLSGDGLLDLTDVGLFITGFLAGCE
;
A
#
# COMPACT_ATOMS: atom_id res chain seq x y z
N ASP A 1 5.43 -12.05 14.84
CA ASP A 1 4.85 -11.71 16.15
C ASP A 1 5.52 -10.40 16.50
N VAL A 2 4.76 -9.31 16.57
CA VAL A 2 5.33 -8.00 16.90
C VAL A 2 5.59 -8.03 18.39
N ASP A 3 6.80 -8.41 18.76
CA ASP A 3 7.11 -8.56 20.17
C ASP A 3 7.46 -7.20 20.78
N THR A 4 7.51 -7.17 22.11
CA THR A 4 7.75 -5.94 22.86
C THR A 4 9.11 -5.31 22.58
N ASP A 5 10.06 -6.04 22.00
CA ASP A 5 11.39 -5.55 21.68
C ASP A 5 11.33 -4.64 20.43
N ASP A 6 10.42 -4.92 19.49
CA ASP A 6 10.13 -4.08 18.32
C ASP A 6 9.62 -2.69 18.73
N ARG A 7 8.74 -2.63 19.75
CA ARG A 7 8.21 -1.35 20.27
C ARG A 7 9.29 -0.44 20.84
N TRP A 8 10.38 -1.00 21.37
CA TRP A 8 11.45 -0.22 21.99
C TRP A 8 12.50 0.20 20.96
N ALA A 9 12.71 -0.60 19.90
CA ALA A 9 13.54 -0.23 18.76
C ALA A 9 12.97 0.96 17.98
N VAL A 10 11.65 0.99 17.76
CA VAL A 10 10.95 2.11 17.11
C VAL A 10 11.07 3.41 17.92
N LEU A 11 10.89 3.33 19.25
CA LEU A 11 11.02 4.50 20.13
C LEU A 11 12.46 5.04 20.19
N ALA A 12 13.47 4.16 20.14
CA ALA A 12 14.87 4.57 20.10
C ALA A 12 15.22 5.30 18.79
N ARG A 13 14.65 4.85 17.66
CA ARG A 13 14.83 5.49 16.34
C ARG A 13 14.07 6.81 16.23
N TYR A 14 12.86 6.90 16.79
CA TYR A 14 12.10 8.15 16.92
C TYR A 14 12.89 9.24 17.65
N GLN A 15 13.63 8.88 18.70
CA GLN A 15 14.44 9.83 19.47
C GLN A 15 15.76 10.21 18.76
N ALA A 16 16.28 9.33 17.90
CA ALA A 16 17.55 9.55 17.21
C ALA A 16 17.42 10.30 15.87
N ASN A 17 16.26 10.24 15.20
CA ASN A 17 16.11 10.69 13.81
C ASN A 17 15.17 11.90 13.65
N ILE A 18 15.55 13.05 14.21
CA ILE A 18 14.83 14.35 14.05
C ILE A 18 14.87 14.96 12.63
N SER A 19 15.27 14.20 11.60
CA SER A 19 15.48 14.74 10.24
C SER A 19 14.61 14.16 9.15
N GLU A 20 13.77 13.14 9.42
CA GLU A 20 12.83 12.65 8.40
C GLU A 20 11.39 12.85 8.88
N PRO A 21 10.54 13.61 8.16
CA PRO A 21 9.15 13.75 8.50
C PRO A 21 8.45 12.41 8.27
N ILE A 22 8.22 11.69 9.37
CA ILE A 22 7.33 10.54 9.43
C ILE A 22 5.96 11.01 8.93
N VAL A 23 5.57 10.61 7.73
CA VAL A 23 4.24 10.90 7.20
C VAL A 23 3.26 9.99 7.94
N PRO A 24 2.28 10.52 8.69
CA PRO A 24 1.30 9.68 9.36
C PRO A 24 0.50 8.91 8.29
N GLY A 25 0.67 7.59 8.23
CA GLY A 25 -0.08 6.72 7.32
C GLY A 25 0.76 5.77 6.46
N ILE A 26 2.09 5.94 6.41
CA ILE A 26 3.01 4.93 5.86
C ILE A 26 3.92 4.53 7.02
N GLU A 27 3.42 3.66 7.89
CA GLU A 27 4.28 2.99 8.86
C GLU A 27 5.33 2.20 8.10
N MET A 28 6.54 2.13 8.67
CA MET A 28 7.65 1.35 8.15
C MET A 28 7.20 -0.11 8.06
N ILE A 29 6.79 -0.52 6.86
CA ILE A 29 6.59 -1.91 6.50
C ILE A 29 8.01 -2.47 6.32
N ASP A 30 8.59 -2.87 7.44
CA ASP A 30 9.86 -3.59 7.53
C ASP A 30 9.53 -5.09 7.42
N ALA A 31 9.64 -5.61 6.21
CA ALA A 31 9.17 -6.94 5.83
C ALA A 31 10.05 -8.06 6.40
N ASP A 32 11.34 -7.78 6.59
CA ASP A 32 12.35 -8.78 6.96
C ASP A 32 12.96 -8.54 8.35
N GLY A 33 12.67 -7.40 8.98
CA GLY A 33 13.10 -7.05 10.32
C GLY A 33 14.52 -6.49 10.39
N ASP A 34 15.13 -6.12 9.27
CA ASP A 34 16.45 -5.48 9.25
C ASP A 34 16.37 -3.97 9.50
N ALA A 35 15.15 -3.45 9.37
CA ALA A 35 14.75 -2.12 9.73
C ALA A 35 15.52 -1.06 8.94
N ASP A 36 15.76 -1.31 7.66
CA ASP A 36 15.95 -0.28 6.66
C ASP A 36 14.74 -0.19 5.69
N PHE A 37 14.94 0.27 4.45
CA PHE A 37 13.89 0.34 3.43
C PHE A 37 14.49 -0.16 2.13
N ASP A 38 14.39 -1.46 1.90
CA ASP A 38 15.06 -2.12 0.79
C ASP A 38 14.09 -2.79 -0.19
N LEU A 39 14.64 -3.67 -1.03
CA LEU A 39 13.85 -4.33 -2.05
C LEU A 39 12.82 -5.28 -1.44
N ASP A 40 13.04 -5.84 -0.27
CA ASP A 40 12.13 -6.75 0.38
C ASP A 40 10.98 -5.98 1.07
N ASP A 41 11.22 -4.75 1.52
CA ASP A 41 10.18 -3.81 1.97
C ASP A 41 9.32 -3.29 0.82
N VAL A 42 9.97 -2.98 -0.31
CA VAL A 42 9.27 -2.65 -1.57
C VAL A 42 8.53 -3.87 -2.11
N LEU A 43 9.03 -5.09 -1.90
CA LEU A 43 8.39 -6.33 -2.33
C LEU A 43 7.19 -6.69 -1.42
N LEU A 44 7.14 -6.23 -0.17
CA LEU A 44 5.95 -6.30 0.69
C LEU A 44 4.89 -5.25 0.31
N ILE A 45 5.30 -4.14 -0.32
CA ILE A 45 4.41 -3.21 -1.04
C ILE A 45 4.00 -3.82 -2.42
N GLY A 46 4.65 -4.91 -2.83
CA GLY A 46 4.39 -5.72 -4.02
C GLY A 46 3.21 -6.68 -3.87
N LEU A 47 2.01 -6.12 -4.01
CA LEU A 47 0.74 -6.75 -4.40
C LEU A 47 0.13 -7.83 -3.47
N PRO A 48 -0.41 -7.46 -2.30
CA PRO A 48 -1.73 -7.96 -1.95
C PRO A 48 -2.70 -7.13 -2.77
N CYS A 49 -3.01 -7.57 -4.00
CA CYS A 49 -4.24 -7.17 -4.67
C CYS A 49 -4.38 -5.66 -4.99
N ALA A 50 -3.74 -5.16 -6.07
CA ALA A 50 -3.89 -3.76 -6.49
C ALA A 50 -5.35 -3.31 -6.77
N ALA A 51 -6.26 -4.27 -6.91
CA ALA A 51 -7.69 -4.02 -7.05
C ALA A 51 -8.45 -3.92 -5.72
N ASP A 52 -7.83 -4.22 -4.57
CA ASP A 52 -8.41 -4.14 -3.22
C ASP A 52 -8.13 -2.75 -2.64
N LEU A 53 -9.12 -1.89 -2.77
CA LEU A 53 -9.02 -0.46 -2.47
C LEU A 53 -9.95 -0.07 -1.31
N ALA A 54 -10.75 -0.99 -0.80
CA ALA A 54 -11.72 -0.74 0.25
C ALA A 54 -11.73 -1.86 1.32
N PRO A 55 -11.93 -1.52 2.60
CA PRO A 55 -12.14 -2.54 3.62
C PRO A 55 -13.40 -3.40 3.32
N PRO A 56 -13.36 -4.71 3.60
CA PRO A 56 -12.29 -5.44 4.30
C PRO A 56 -11.13 -5.86 3.38
N TYR A 57 -9.92 -5.37 3.67
CA TYR A 57 -8.71 -5.73 2.93
C TYR A 57 -8.41 -7.24 3.01
N GLY A 58 -7.86 -7.77 1.92
CA GLY A 58 -7.71 -9.19 1.61
C GLY A 58 -8.93 -9.82 0.93
N VAL A 59 -9.99 -9.06 0.62
CA VAL A 59 -11.23 -9.58 0.01
C VAL A 59 -11.72 -8.63 -1.08
N LEU A 60 -11.74 -9.10 -2.32
CA LEU A 60 -12.32 -8.34 -3.43
C LEU A 60 -13.84 -8.43 -3.45
N ASP A 61 -14.49 -7.29 -3.34
CA ASP A 61 -15.93 -7.17 -3.48
C ASP A 61 -16.37 -5.90 -4.23
N LEU A 62 -17.66 -5.55 -4.15
CA LEU A 62 -18.20 -4.39 -4.86
C LEU A 62 -17.78 -3.04 -4.25
N ALA A 63 -17.30 -3.03 -3.00
CA ALA A 63 -16.74 -1.85 -2.36
C ALA A 63 -15.47 -1.39 -3.06
N ASP A 64 -14.63 -2.33 -3.50
CA ASP A 64 -13.40 -2.04 -4.25
C ASP A 64 -13.68 -1.40 -5.61
N ILE A 65 -14.70 -1.91 -6.30
CA ILE A 65 -15.16 -1.34 -7.58
C ILE A 65 -15.65 0.09 -7.36
N ASN A 66 -16.42 0.32 -6.29
CA ASN A 66 -16.90 1.66 -5.97
C ASN A 66 -15.76 2.60 -5.57
N ALA A 67 -14.76 2.10 -4.83
CA ALA A 67 -13.58 2.87 -4.46
C ALA A 67 -12.75 3.27 -5.68
N PHE A 68 -12.49 2.34 -6.61
CA PHE A 68 -11.79 2.62 -7.86
C PHE A 68 -12.52 3.67 -8.70
N ILE A 69 -13.83 3.51 -8.92
CA ILE A 69 -14.63 4.48 -9.71
C ILE A 69 -14.64 5.86 -9.04
N ALA A 70 -14.78 5.91 -7.71
CA ALA A 70 -14.76 7.17 -6.97
C ALA A 70 -13.41 7.88 -7.11
N ALA A 71 -12.30 7.15 -6.93
CA ALA A 71 -10.95 7.67 -7.08
C ALA A 71 -10.68 8.16 -8.52
N PHE A 72 -11.00 7.34 -9.53
CA PHE A 72 -10.78 7.65 -10.94
C PHE A 72 -11.55 8.91 -11.38
N THR A 73 -12.82 9.03 -10.98
CA THR A 73 -13.66 10.19 -11.32
C THR A 73 -13.29 11.46 -10.54
N ALA A 74 -12.71 11.31 -9.34
CA ALA A 74 -12.17 12.42 -8.55
C ALA A 74 -10.75 12.85 -9.00
N GLN A 75 -10.15 12.15 -9.95
CA GLN A 75 -8.75 12.33 -10.36
C GLN A 75 -7.76 12.12 -9.21
N ASP A 76 -8.07 11.16 -8.34
CA ASP A 76 -7.22 10.75 -7.23
C ASP A 76 -6.20 9.71 -7.70
N LEU A 77 -4.93 9.89 -7.32
CA LEU A 77 -3.84 8.96 -7.66
C LEU A 77 -3.99 7.59 -6.97
N LEU A 78 -4.95 7.43 -6.05
CA LEU A 78 -5.36 6.11 -5.59
C LEU A 78 -5.82 5.20 -6.75
N ALA A 79 -6.33 5.76 -7.85
CA ALA A 79 -6.70 5.00 -9.05
C ALA A 79 -5.56 4.79 -10.05
N ASP A 80 -4.35 5.33 -9.80
CA ASP A 80 -3.17 5.12 -10.64
C ASP A 80 -2.49 3.80 -10.26
N LEU A 81 -2.97 2.71 -10.86
CA LEU A 81 -2.45 1.36 -10.61
C LEU A 81 -1.20 1.07 -11.43
N SER A 82 -0.94 1.87 -12.46
CA SER A 82 0.27 1.77 -13.27
C SER A 82 1.49 2.45 -12.61
N GLY A 83 1.23 3.42 -11.73
CA GLY A 83 2.22 4.23 -11.03
C GLY A 83 2.92 5.27 -11.93
N ASP A 84 2.33 5.61 -13.07
CA ASP A 84 2.94 6.53 -14.05
C ASP A 84 2.50 7.99 -13.90
N GLY A 85 1.60 8.27 -12.95
CA GLY A 85 1.03 9.58 -12.65
C GLY A 85 -0.08 10.01 -13.58
N LEU A 86 -0.52 9.15 -14.50
CA LEU A 86 -1.65 9.37 -15.40
C LEU A 86 -2.80 8.44 -15.00
N LEU A 87 -4.03 8.95 -15.12
CA LEU A 87 -5.23 8.13 -14.95
C LEU A 87 -5.82 7.84 -16.32
N ASP A 88 -5.59 6.64 -16.84
CA ASP A 88 -6.02 6.25 -18.18
C ASP A 88 -6.58 4.82 -18.26
N LEU A 89 -6.71 4.30 -19.49
CA LEU A 89 -7.29 2.97 -19.72
C LEU A 89 -6.38 1.83 -19.23
N THR A 90 -5.10 2.10 -19.03
CA THR A 90 -4.13 1.17 -18.47
C THR A 90 -4.52 0.84 -17.03
N ASP A 91 -4.84 1.84 -16.20
CA ASP A 91 -5.27 1.63 -14.82
C ASP A 91 -6.57 0.84 -14.72
N VAL A 92 -7.53 1.15 -15.62
CA VAL A 92 -8.78 0.39 -15.71
C VAL A 92 -8.51 -1.07 -16.09
N GLY A 93 -7.59 -1.30 -17.03
CA GLY A 93 -7.17 -2.64 -17.43
C GLY A 93 -6.48 -3.41 -16.30
N LEU A 94 -5.60 -2.74 -15.55
CA LEU A 94 -4.93 -3.29 -14.37
C LEU A 94 -5.92 -3.63 -13.27
N PHE A 95 -6.88 -2.75 -12.98
CA PHE A 95 -7.93 -2.98 -12.01
C PHE A 95 -8.76 -4.22 -12.36
N ILE A 96 -9.26 -4.32 -13.59
CA ILE A 96 -10.06 -5.48 -14.03
C ILE A 96 -9.25 -6.77 -13.97
N THR A 97 -8.00 -6.74 -14.42
CA THR A 97 -7.14 -7.93 -14.42
C THR A 97 -6.84 -8.39 -13.00
N GLY A 98 -6.52 -7.46 -12.09
CA GLY A 98 -6.31 -7.75 -10.67
C GLY A 98 -7.58 -8.26 -9.99
N PHE A 99 -8.72 -7.63 -10.25
CA PHE A 99 -10.00 -8.02 -9.67
C PHE A 99 -10.41 -9.46 -10.05
N LEU A 100 -10.16 -9.84 -11.31
CA LEU A 100 -10.46 -11.19 -11.81
C LEU A 100 -9.43 -12.25 -11.36
N ALA A 101 -8.19 -11.83 -11.10
CA ALA A 101 -7.13 -12.71 -10.61
C ALA A 101 -7.33 -13.09 -9.13
N GLY A 102 -7.98 -12.22 -8.34
CA GLY A 102 -8.12 -12.42 -6.90
C GLY A 102 -6.96 -11.81 -6.11
N CYS A 103 -7.10 -11.76 -4.78
CA CYS A 103 -5.99 -11.56 -3.86
C CYS A 103 -5.55 -12.96 -3.36
N GLU A 104 -4.31 -13.37 -3.60
CA GLU A 104 -3.73 -14.63 -3.08
C GLU A 104 -2.65 -14.32 -2.04
#